data_AF-A0A4D6NF53-F1
#
_entry.id   AF-A0A4D6NF53-F1
#
_cell.length_a   1.000
_cell.length_b   1.000
_cell.length_c   1.000
_cell.angle_alpha   90.00
_cell.angle_beta   90.00
_cell.angle_gamma   90.00
#
_symmetry.space_group_name_H-M   'P 1'
#
loop_
_entity.id
_entity.type
_entity.pdbx_description
1 polymer ?
#
loop_
_entity_poly.entity_id
_entity_poly.type
_entity_poly.pdbx_seq_one_letter_code
_entity_poly.pdbx_strand_id
1 'polypeptide(L)'
;MTGIADEAPVTLDTLKQLMAQFAKERDWDRFHSPRNLLLALVGEVGELSEIFQWKGEVPKGLPDWKEEEKVHLGEELSDVLLYLVRLSDICGVDLGKAALRKVQLNAIKYPAKICKEVVSSVSSTPEENPSTNNGTAPDAD
;
A
#
# COMPACT_ATOMS: atom_id res chain seq x y z
N MET A 1 20.59 -9.13 18.30
CA MET A 1 21.37 -9.43 17.08
C MET A 1 20.74 -10.64 16.41
N THR A 2 19.71 -10.43 15.60
CA THR A 2 19.16 -11.48 14.74
C THR A 2 19.91 -11.38 13.42
N GLY A 3 20.91 -12.24 13.24
CA GLY A 3 21.57 -12.42 11.96
C GLY A 3 20.55 -12.98 10.96
N ILE A 4 19.94 -12.10 10.18
CA ILE A 4 19.32 -12.50 8.93
C ILE A 4 20.48 -12.88 8.03
N ALA A 5 20.57 -14.17 7.69
CA ALA A 5 21.57 -14.66 6.76
C ALA A 5 21.42 -13.90 5.43
N ASP A 6 22.46 -13.17 5.04
CA ASP A 6 22.48 -12.12 4.00
C ASP A 6 22.19 -12.60 2.56
N GLU A 7 21.79 -13.86 2.35
CA GLU A 7 21.67 -14.47 1.01
C GLU A 7 20.28 -15.05 0.67
N ALA A 8 19.39 -15.23 1.65
CA ALA A 8 18.05 -15.79 1.37
C ALA A 8 17.00 -14.68 1.16
N PRO A 9 16.10 -14.81 0.17
CA PRO A 9 15.04 -13.82 -0.02
C PRO A 9 14.13 -13.76 1.20
N VAL A 10 13.78 -12.55 1.63
CA VAL A 10 12.81 -12.34 2.73
C VAL A 10 11.42 -12.79 2.26
N THR A 11 10.83 -13.74 2.97
CA THR A 11 9.49 -14.27 2.68
C THR A 11 8.48 -13.86 3.76
N LEU A 12 7.18 -14.00 3.48
CA LEU A 12 6.14 -13.81 4.50
C LEU A 12 6.33 -14.75 5.69
N ASP A 13 6.80 -15.99 5.46
CA ASP A 13 7.12 -16.92 6.54
C ASP A 13 8.33 -16.46 7.37
N THR A 14 9.34 -15.88 6.72
CA THR A 14 10.50 -15.27 7.40
C THR A 14 10.02 -14.14 8.33
N LEU A 15 9.21 -13.22 7.82
CA LEU A 15 8.66 -12.11 8.60
C LEU A 15 7.79 -12.60 9.75
N LYS A 16 6.91 -13.57 9.49
CA LYS A 16 6.06 -14.21 10.51
C LYS A 16 6.89 -14.75 11.67
N GLN A 17 7.95 -15.50 11.38
CA GLN A 17 8.83 -16.08 12.38
C GLN A 17 9.57 -15.00 13.18
N LEU A 18 10.13 -13.99 12.50
CA LEU A 18 10.83 -12.88 13.16
C LEU A 18 9.90 -12.10 14.09
N MET A 19 8.67 -11.80 13.65
CA MET A 19 7.68 -11.10 14.47
C MET A 19 7.19 -11.92 15.66
N ALA A 20 6.95 -13.23 15.47
CA ALA A 20 6.57 -14.11 16.57
C ALA A 20 7.66 -14.18 17.63
N GLN A 21 8.92 -14.28 17.20
CA GLN A 21 10.07 -14.29 18.10
C GLN A 21 10.23 -12.94 18.82
N PHE A 22 10.13 -11.82 18.09
CA PHE A 22 10.22 -10.47 18.65
C PHE A 22 9.15 -10.21 19.72
N ALA A 23 7.91 -10.65 19.46
CA ALA A 23 6.79 -10.52 20.38
C ALA A 23 6.99 -11.37 21.64
N LYS A 24 7.44 -12.62 21.46
CA LYS A 24 7.70 -13.56 22.55
C LYS A 24 8.80 -13.06 23.48
N GLU A 25 9.89 -12.53 22.94
CA GLU A 25 11.00 -11.96 23.71
C GLU A 25 10.60 -10.78 24.61
N ARG A 26 9.48 -10.13 24.31
CA ARG A 26 8.96 -8.96 25.03
C ARG A 26 7.70 -9.27 25.83
N ASP A 27 7.27 -10.54 25.87
CA ASP A 27 5.99 -10.96 26.45
C ASP A 27 4.77 -10.22 25.88
N TRP A 28 4.85 -9.77 24.62
CA TRP A 28 3.81 -8.99 23.96
C TRP A 28 2.64 -9.80 23.43
N ASP A 29 2.75 -11.12 23.40
CA ASP A 29 1.66 -12.00 22.95
C ASP A 29 0.34 -11.79 23.71
N ARG A 30 0.42 -11.34 24.98
CA ARG A 30 -0.76 -10.96 25.78
C ARG A 30 -1.56 -9.78 25.19
N PHE A 31 -0.91 -8.92 24.40
CA PHE A 31 -1.53 -7.75 23.78
C PHE A 31 -1.95 -8.01 22.33
N HIS A 32 -1.43 -9.07 21.70
CA HIS A 32 -1.66 -9.45 20.31
C HIS A 32 -2.97 -10.24 20.09
N SER A 33 -4.09 -9.71 20.60
CA SER A 33 -5.41 -10.21 20.18
C SER A 33 -5.69 -9.79 18.73
N PRO A 34 -6.51 -10.55 17.95
CA PRO A 34 -6.85 -10.19 16.57
C PRO A 34 -7.39 -8.77 16.43
N ARG A 35 -8.25 -8.33 17.36
CA ARG A 35 -8.81 -6.97 17.35
C ARG A 35 -7.74 -5.91 17.55
N ASN A 36 -6.82 -6.12 18.49
CA ASN A 36 -5.78 -5.13 18.77
C ASN A 36 -4.81 -4.99 17.60
N LEU A 37 -4.41 -6.10 16.99
CA LEU A 37 -3.55 -6.10 15.80
C LEU A 37 -4.23 -5.44 14.60
N LEU A 38 -5.54 -5.66 14.41
CA LEU A 38 -6.31 -4.95 13.38
C LEU A 38 -6.34 -3.45 13.63
N LEU A 39 -6.53 -3.01 14.88
CA LEU A 39 -6.54 -1.58 15.20
C LEU A 39 -5.17 -0.93 15.03
N ALA A 40 -4.09 -1.63 15.39
CA ALA A 40 -2.72 -1.19 15.12
C ALA A 40 -2.48 -1.05 13.61
N LEU A 41 -2.85 -2.07 12.82
CA LEU A 41 -2.77 -2.02 11.34
C LEU A 41 -3.50 -0.79 10.76
N VAL A 42 -4.69 -0.46 11.28
CA VAL A 42 -5.42 0.74 10.85
C VAL A 42 -4.67 2.03 11.20
N GLY A 43 -3.99 2.06 12.35
CA GLY A 43 -3.09 3.15 12.75
C GLY A 43 -1.99 3.37 11.71
N GLU A 44 -1.24 2.31 11.38
CA GLU A 44 -0.14 2.40 10.40
C GLU A 44 -0.62 2.78 8.99
N VAL A 45 -1.82 2.34 8.60
CA VAL A 45 -2.44 2.81 7.33
C VAL A 45 -2.76 4.31 7.40
N GLY A 46 -3.11 4.81 8.59
CA GLY A 46 -3.26 6.24 8.86
C GLY A 46 -1.95 6.99 8.68
N GLU A 47 -0.87 6.54 9.33
CA GLU A 47 0.48 7.13 9.23
C GLU A 47 0.98 7.12 7.77
N LEU A 48 0.83 5.99 7.07
CA LEU A 48 1.09 5.89 5.64
C LEU A 48 0.28 6.92 4.82
N SER A 49 -0.98 7.15 5.19
CA SER A 49 -1.83 8.13 4.50
C SER A 49 -1.38 9.57 4.75
N GLU A 50 -0.87 9.89 5.94
CA GLU A 50 -0.38 11.22 6.29
C GLU A 50 0.79 11.68 5.41
N ILE A 51 1.60 10.74 4.91
CA ILE A 51 2.68 11.02 3.96
C ILE A 51 2.12 11.65 2.66
N PHE A 52 0.94 11.22 2.22
CA PHE A 52 0.34 11.65 0.95
C PHE A 52 -0.71 12.76 1.12
N GLN A 53 -1.23 13.00 2.32
CA GLN A 53 -2.45 13.79 2.55
C GLN A 53 -2.43 15.20 1.94
N TRP A 54 -1.25 15.84 1.84
CA TRP A 54 -1.07 17.19 1.28
C TRP A 54 -0.29 17.20 -0.04
N LYS A 55 0.05 16.03 -0.57
CA LYS A 55 0.65 15.90 -1.89
C LYS A 55 -0.51 15.96 -2.91
N GLY A 56 -0.34 16.74 -3.98
CA GLY A 56 -1.26 16.69 -5.13
C GLY A 56 -1.14 15.36 -5.87
N GLU A 57 -1.23 15.38 -7.19
CA GLU A 57 -0.90 14.17 -7.96
C GLU A 57 0.57 13.78 -7.75
N VAL A 58 0.80 12.55 -7.29
CA VAL A 58 2.14 12.01 -7.05
C VAL A 58 2.57 11.15 -8.24
N PRO A 59 3.62 11.55 -8.99
CA PRO A 59 4.10 10.78 -10.12
C PRO A 59 4.71 9.44 -9.69
N LYS A 60 4.56 8.43 -10.56
CA LYS A 60 5.17 7.11 -10.37
C LYS A 60 6.69 7.23 -10.23
N GLY A 61 7.27 6.47 -9.31
CA GLY A 61 8.70 6.47 -9.06
C GLY A 61 9.20 7.62 -8.17
N LEU A 62 8.31 8.52 -7.74
CA LEU A 62 8.62 9.57 -6.76
C LEU A 62 9.86 10.43 -7.11
N PRO A 63 9.99 10.93 -8.36
CA PRO A 63 11.18 11.67 -8.80
C PRO A 63 11.48 12.93 -7.98
N ASP A 64 10.44 13.59 -7.47
CA ASP A 64 10.56 14.84 -6.71
C ASP A 64 10.66 14.64 -5.19
N TRP A 65 10.75 13.39 -4.73
CA TRP A 65 10.85 13.06 -3.32
C TRP A 65 12.31 12.95 -2.91
N LYS A 66 12.62 13.52 -1.75
CA LYS A 66 13.93 13.35 -1.10
C LYS A 66 14.09 11.91 -0.62
N GLU A 67 15.33 11.49 -0.43
CA GLU A 67 15.62 10.14 0.03
C GLU A 67 15.04 9.88 1.42
N GLU A 68 15.03 10.88 2.31
CA GLU A 68 14.42 10.73 3.64
C GLU A 68 12.90 10.50 3.56
N GLU A 69 12.20 11.12 2.60
CA GLU A 69 10.77 10.90 2.38
C GLU A 69 10.50 9.48 1.86
N LYS A 70 11.39 8.94 1.02
CA LYS A 70 11.28 7.57 0.51
C LYS A 70 11.59 6.53 1.59
N VAL A 71 12.55 6.82 2.46
CA VAL A 71 12.85 5.98 3.63
C VAL A 71 11.64 5.92 4.55
N HIS A 72 11.08 7.08 4.90
CA HIS A 72 9.88 7.15 5.75
C HIS A 72 8.69 6.44 5.13
N LEU A 73 8.45 6.61 3.82
CA LEU A 73 7.44 5.82 3.09
C LEU A 73 7.70 4.30 3.20
N GLY A 74 8.96 3.89 3.11
CA GLY A 74 9.35 2.49 3.26
C GLY A 74 9.08 1.94 4.67
N GLU A 75 9.28 2.76 5.70
CA GLU A 75 8.97 2.43 7.10
C GLU A 75 7.47 2.18 7.28
N GLU A 76 6.61 3.13 6.88
CA GLU A 76 5.16 3.00 7.04
C GLU A 76 4.57 1.84 6.21
N LEU A 77 5.07 1.63 4.99
CA LEU A 77 4.71 0.45 4.19
C LEU A 77 5.11 -0.85 4.88
N SER A 78 6.25 -0.85 5.57
CA SER A 78 6.73 -2.02 6.31
C SER A 78 5.89 -2.26 7.54
N ASP A 79 5.49 -1.23 8.29
CA ASP A 79 4.66 -1.40 9.48
C ASP A 79 3.27 -1.96 9.14
N VAL A 80 2.64 -1.47 8.05
CA VAL A 80 1.41 -2.07 7.50
C VAL A 80 1.61 -3.55 7.16
N LEU A 81 2.71 -3.90 6.48
CA LEU A 81 3.01 -5.29 6.12
C LEU A 81 3.20 -6.16 7.35
N LEU A 82 3.98 -5.68 8.34
CA LEU A 82 4.32 -6.42 9.54
C LEU A 82 3.07 -6.70 10.37
N TYR A 83 2.22 -5.71 10.64
CA TYR A 83 0.97 -5.96 11.38
C TYR A 83 0.02 -6.89 10.62
N LEU A 84 -0.06 -6.80 9.29
CA LEU A 84 -0.87 -7.72 8.50
C LEU A 84 -0.36 -9.16 8.60
N VAL A 85 0.96 -9.37 8.52
CA VAL A 85 1.60 -10.68 8.70
C VAL A 85 1.32 -11.21 10.11
N ARG A 86 1.52 -10.40 11.15
CA ARG A 86 1.27 -10.82 12.53
C ARG A 86 -0.20 -11.14 12.79
N LEU A 87 -1.12 -10.33 12.25
CA LEU A 87 -2.55 -10.58 12.33
C LEU A 87 -2.91 -11.91 11.65
N SER A 88 -2.33 -12.21 10.49
CA SER A 88 -2.57 -13.47 9.79
C SER A 88 -2.10 -14.68 10.60
N ASP A 89 -0.95 -14.57 11.25
CA ASP A 89 -0.37 -15.61 12.11
C ASP A 89 -1.27 -15.92 13.32
N ILE A 90 -1.69 -14.88 14.05
CA ILE A 90 -2.60 -15.02 15.19
C ILE A 90 -3.96 -15.58 14.77
N CYS A 91 -4.44 -15.27 13.56
CA CYS A 91 -5.69 -15.80 13.01
C CYS A 91 -5.54 -17.21 12.39
N GLY A 92 -4.33 -17.79 12.33
CA GLY A 92 -4.09 -19.08 11.70
C GLY A 92 -4.30 -19.08 10.17
N VAL A 93 -4.11 -17.94 9.52
CA VAL A 93 -4.28 -17.77 8.07
C VAL A 93 -2.92 -17.81 7.39
N ASP A 94 -2.77 -18.73 6.43
CA ASP A 94 -1.62 -18.72 5.51
C ASP A 94 -1.79 -17.57 4.50
N LEU A 95 -1.24 -16.41 4.84
CA LEU A 95 -1.39 -15.17 4.06
C LEU A 95 -0.86 -15.33 2.63
N GLY A 96 0.25 -16.05 2.44
CA GLY A 96 0.82 -16.32 1.12
C GLY A 96 -0.13 -17.11 0.23
N LYS A 97 -0.67 -18.23 0.73
CA LYS A 97 -1.68 -19.02 -0.01
C LYS A 97 -2.97 -18.23 -0.26
N ALA A 98 -3.42 -17.46 0.73
CA ALA A 98 -4.61 -16.62 0.60
C ALA A 98 -4.44 -15.56 -0.50
N ALA A 99 -3.29 -14.88 -0.54
CA ALA A 99 -2.95 -13.90 -1.57
C ALA A 99 -2.89 -14.53 -2.97
N LEU A 100 -2.22 -15.67 -3.12
CA LEU A 100 -2.13 -16.39 -4.41
C LEU A 100 -3.52 -16.80 -4.93
N ARG A 101 -4.36 -17.36 -4.07
CA ARG A 101 -5.77 -17.68 -4.40
C ARG A 101 -6.52 -16.41 -4.82
N LYS A 102 -6.34 -15.30 -4.10
CA LYS A 102 -7.02 -14.04 -4.41
C LYS A 102 -6.61 -13.46 -5.75
N VAL A 103 -5.33 -13.55 -6.14
CA VAL A 103 -4.84 -13.15 -7.47
C VAL A 103 -5.52 -13.96 -8.57
N GLN A 104 -5.63 -15.28 -8.41
CA GLN A 104 -6.33 -16.15 -9.38
C GLN A 104 -7.80 -15.76 -9.53
N LEU A 105 -8.50 -15.51 -8.42
CA LEU A 105 -9.89 -15.06 -8.43
C LEU A 105 -10.04 -13.68 -9.09
N ASN A 106 -9.09 -12.77 -8.86
CA ASN A 106 -9.11 -11.45 -9.49
C ASN A 106 -8.88 -11.55 -11.00
N ALA A 107 -8.02 -12.46 -11.48
CA ALA A 107 -7.82 -12.68 -12.92
C ALA A 107 -9.08 -13.21 -13.63
N ILE A 108 -9.90 -14.02 -12.94
CA ILE A 108 -11.21 -14.45 -13.44
C ILE A 108 -12.19 -13.29 -13.44
N LYS A 109 -12.21 -12.49 -12.36
CA LYS A 109 -13.13 -11.34 -12.21
C LYS A 109 -12.81 -10.20 -13.20
N TYR A 110 -11.54 -10.00 -13.54
CA TYR A 110 -11.05 -8.94 -14.42
C TYR A 110 -10.19 -9.52 -15.56
N PRO A 111 -10.82 -10.12 -16.60
CA PRO A 111 -10.08 -10.73 -17.69
C PRO A 111 -9.26 -9.70 -18.49
N ALA A 112 -8.00 -10.03 -18.78
CA ALA A 112 -7.06 -9.10 -19.41
C ALA A 112 -7.54 -8.54 -20.77
N LYS A 113 -8.24 -9.36 -21.58
CA LYS A 113 -8.79 -8.93 -22.87
C LYS A 113 -9.82 -7.81 -22.70
N ILE A 114 -10.75 -8.00 -21.78
CA ILE A 114 -11.82 -7.03 -21.49
C ILE A 114 -11.23 -5.75 -20.92
N CYS A 115 -10.30 -5.84 -19.96
CA CYS A 115 -9.67 -4.66 -19.38
C CYS A 115 -8.87 -3.84 -20.41
N LYS A 116 -8.17 -4.50 -21.35
CA LYS A 116 -7.42 -3.81 -22.42
C LYS A 116 -8.34 -3.13 -23.42
N GLU A 117 -9.46 -3.75 -23.77
CA GLU A 117 -10.46 -3.18 -24.68
C GLU A 117 -11.11 -1.92 -24.07
N VAL A 118 -11.49 -1.96 -22.79
CA VAL A 118 -12.03 -0.78 -22.08
C VAL A 118 -11.02 0.37 -22.09
N VAL A 119 -9.76 0.12 -21.76
CA VAL A 119 -8.71 1.16 -21.78
C VAL A 119 -8.55 1.75 -23.19
N SER A 120 -8.57 0.93 -24.25
CA SER A 120 -8.47 1.42 -25.63
C SER A 120 -9.65 2.31 -26.05
N SER A 121 -10.87 2.00 -25.57
CA SER A 121 -12.05 2.82 -25.85
C SER A 121 -12.05 4.16 -25.13
N VAL A 122 -11.49 4.23 -23.91
CA VAL A 122 -11.41 5.46 -23.10
C VAL A 122 -10.28 6.37 -23.58
N SER A 123 -9.17 5.83 -24.09
CA SER A 123 -8.10 6.63 -24.71
C SER A 123 -8.47 7.22 -26.08
N SER A 124 -9.64 6.88 -26.63
CA SER A 124 -10.08 7.30 -27.97
C SER A 124 -11.03 8.52 -27.95
N THR A 125 -11.42 9.03 -26.79
CA THR A 125 -12.16 10.30 -26.68
C THR A 125 -11.17 11.46 -26.61
N PRO A 126 -11.17 12.41 -27.56
CA PRO A 126 -10.33 13.61 -27.43
C PRO A 126 -10.86 14.44 -26.27
N GLU A 127 -9.96 14.89 -25.38
CA GLU A 127 -10.24 15.98 -24.45
C GLU A 127 -10.66 17.21 -25.25
N GLU A 128 -11.94 17.57 -25.22
CA GLU A 128 -12.37 18.91 -25.63
C GLU A 128 -11.80 19.92 -24.63
N ASN A 129 -10.71 20.56 -25.04
CA ASN A 129 -10.15 21.74 -24.40
C ASN A 129 -11.16 22.90 -24.57
N PRO A 130 -11.73 23.48 -23.49
CA PRO A 130 -12.46 24.72 -23.64
C PRO A 130 -11.45 25.86 -23.68
N SER A 131 -10.88 26.09 -24.86
CA SER A 131 -10.09 27.28 -25.14
C SER A 131 -11.00 28.51 -25.11
N THR A 132 -10.69 29.41 -24.17
CA THR A 132 -10.77 30.88 -24.28
C THR A 132 -12.08 31.50 -24.77
N ASN A 133 -12.75 32.25 -23.89
CA ASN A 133 -13.47 33.45 -24.32
C ASN A 133 -12.95 34.68 -23.58
N ASN A 134 -12.14 35.47 -24.30
CA ASN A 134 -11.82 36.85 -23.95
C ASN A 134 -13.07 37.71 -24.20
N GLY A 135 -13.67 38.22 -23.13
CA GLY A 135 -14.66 39.29 -23.19
C GLY A 135 -14.11 40.53 -22.50
N THR A 136 -13.73 41.53 -23.29
CA THR A 136 -13.24 42.84 -22.85
C THR A 136 -14.38 43.79 -22.46
N ALA A 137 -14.20 44.48 -21.32
CA ALA A 137 -14.69 45.82 -20.93
C ALA A 137 -16.20 46.04 -20.61
N PRO A 138 -16.61 47.08 -19.83
CA PRO A 138 -15.88 48.32 -19.54
C PRO A 138 -15.85 48.83 -18.08
N ASP A 139 -14.99 49.84 -17.87
CA ASP A 139 -14.99 50.79 -16.76
C ASP A 139 -16.34 51.53 -16.62
N ALA A 140 -16.79 51.79 -15.39
CA ALA A 140 -17.43 53.05 -14.95
C ALA A 140 -17.74 53.06 -13.44
N ASP A 141 -17.25 54.13 -12.79
CA ASP A 141 -17.49 54.72 -11.44
C ASP A 141 -17.25 53.90 -10.15
#